data_AF-A0A8B7Q3P0-F1
#
_entry.id   AF-A0A8B7Q3P0-F1
#
_cell.length_a   1.000
_cell.length_b   1.000
_cell.length_c   1.000
_cell.angle_alpha   90.00
_cell.angle_beta   90.00
_cell.angle_gamma   90.00
#
_symmetry.space_group_name_H-M   'P 1'
#
loop_
_entity.id
_entity.type
_entity.pdbx_description
1 polymer ?
#
loop_
_entity_poly.entity_id
_entity_poly.type
_entity_poly.pdbx_seq_one_letter_code
_entity_poly.pdbx_strand_id
1 'polypeptide(L)'
;MSVVLPFLLYLRLYIRQSTQAQEGNLPRPNITAEPASMVLSKDSVTILCQGIPEAEVCNISKVGGHEPMDSILPLPKETCPLRIPELTPDWAGQYHCSYQSGGQWSQPSDPLQLVMTGAYDQPSLSSMTGTVVASGDNVQLQCFSKIRFDVFILIKEDGVHITQNLSYSTPERNGHQAIFHMDPTSTQMGT
;
A
#
# COMPACT_ATOMS: atom_id res chain seq x y z
N MET A 1 -17.70 73.95 29.44
CA MET A 1 -17.86 72.76 30.29
C MET A 1 -18.80 71.79 29.58
N SER A 2 -18.42 70.51 29.54
CA SER A 2 -19.18 69.34 29.06
C SER A 2 -19.29 69.08 27.56
N VAL A 3 -18.24 68.42 27.04
CA VAL A 3 -18.25 67.07 26.40
C VAL A 3 -19.61 66.35 26.56
N VAL A 4 -20.27 65.73 25.58
CA VAL A 4 -19.83 64.73 24.60
C VAL A 4 -20.81 64.71 23.41
N LEU A 5 -20.27 64.55 22.21
CA LEU A 5 -20.95 64.50 20.91
C LEU A 5 -21.82 63.22 20.69
N PRO A 6 -22.71 63.23 19.68
CA PRO A 6 -23.86 62.35 19.49
C PRO A 6 -23.55 61.06 18.73
N PHE A 7 -23.80 59.88 19.30
CA PHE A 7 -23.56 58.61 18.59
C PHE A 7 -24.50 57.48 19.05
N LEU A 8 -25.83 57.69 19.02
CA LEU A 8 -26.80 56.61 19.23
C LEU A 8 -27.70 56.37 18.01
N LEU A 9 -27.12 56.49 16.81
CA LEU A 9 -27.62 55.89 15.56
C LEU A 9 -26.57 54.93 14.98
N TYR A 10 -26.04 54.04 15.82
CA TYR A 10 -25.22 52.92 15.35
C TYR A 10 -25.93 51.60 15.64
N LEU A 11 -27.06 51.41 14.95
CA LEU A 11 -27.57 50.06 14.70
C LEU A 11 -26.62 49.38 13.70
N ARG A 12 -25.52 48.83 14.20
CA ARG A 12 -24.82 47.74 13.51
C ARG A 12 -24.73 46.63 14.53
N LEU A 13 -25.77 45.82 14.54
CA LEU A 13 -25.68 44.43 14.96
C LEU A 13 -24.46 43.86 14.25
N TYR A 14 -23.33 43.79 14.96
CA TYR A 14 -22.26 42.87 14.61
C TYR A 14 -22.83 41.49 14.91
N ILE A 15 -23.66 41.00 13.98
CA ILE A 15 -23.71 39.58 13.73
C ILE A 15 -22.28 39.27 13.33
N ARG A 16 -21.48 38.82 14.30
CA ARG A 16 -20.30 38.01 14.01
C ARG A 16 -20.91 36.85 13.25
N GLN A 17 -20.91 36.95 11.92
CA GLN A 17 -21.02 35.77 11.09
C GLN A 17 -19.86 34.92 11.58
N SER A 18 -20.18 33.96 12.44
CA SER A 18 -19.58 32.66 12.31
C SER A 18 -19.80 32.34 10.84
N THR A 19 -18.82 32.66 10.00
CA THR A 19 -18.60 31.85 8.82
C THR A 19 -18.47 30.47 9.42
N GLN A 20 -19.56 29.71 9.32
CA GLN A 20 -19.57 28.28 9.48
C GLN A 20 -18.45 27.84 8.54
N ALA A 21 -17.25 27.67 9.08
CA ALA A 21 -16.15 27.09 8.37
C ALA A 21 -16.71 25.74 7.96
N GLN A 22 -16.89 25.59 6.66
CA GLN A 22 -17.25 24.34 6.04
C GLN A 22 -16.37 23.29 6.71
N GLU A 23 -16.95 22.31 7.39
CA GLU A 23 -16.27 21.08 7.83
C GLU A 23 -15.76 20.42 6.55
N GLY A 24 -14.64 20.93 6.05
CA GLY A 24 -14.02 20.54 4.80
C GLY A 24 -13.33 19.23 5.06
N ASN A 25 -13.99 18.14 4.72
CA ASN A 25 -13.43 16.80 4.85
C ASN A 25 -12.10 16.77 4.08
N LEU A 26 -10.97 16.75 4.79
CA LEU A 26 -9.63 16.74 4.20
C LEU A 26 -9.52 15.57 3.20
N PRO A 27 -9.00 15.79 1.98
CA PRO A 27 -8.93 14.72 0.99
C PRO A 27 -8.05 13.56 1.49
N ARG A 28 -8.44 12.33 1.14
CA ARG A 28 -7.65 11.14 1.46
C ARG A 28 -6.29 11.22 0.74
N PRO A 29 -5.16 10.99 1.44
CA PRO A 29 -3.85 10.97 0.80
C PRO A 29 -3.64 9.71 -0.01
N ASN A 30 -2.65 9.78 -0.91
CA ASN A 30 -2.17 8.63 -1.66
C ASN A 30 -0.86 8.11 -1.07
N ILE A 31 -0.66 6.79 -1.10
CA ILE A 31 0.55 6.13 -0.62
C ILE A 31 1.16 5.28 -1.75
N THR A 32 2.47 5.43 -1.98
CA THR A 32 3.19 4.71 -3.03
C THR A 32 4.56 4.22 -2.53
N ALA A 33 5.16 3.30 -3.28
CA ALA A 33 6.53 2.85 -3.06
C ALA A 33 7.37 3.05 -4.32
N GLU A 34 8.58 3.58 -4.16
CA GLU A 34 9.56 3.74 -5.21
C GLU A 34 10.82 2.90 -4.92
N PRO A 35 11.31 2.10 -5.89
CA PRO A 35 10.84 1.99 -7.29
C PRO A 35 9.60 1.09 -7.45
N ALA A 36 9.33 0.19 -6.50
CA ALA A 36 8.18 -0.71 -6.51
C ALA A 36 7.82 -1.15 -5.09
N SER A 37 6.66 -1.76 -4.90
CA SER A 37 6.23 -2.35 -3.62
C SER A 37 6.71 -3.79 -3.41
N MET A 38 7.24 -4.44 -4.44
CA MET A 38 7.93 -5.73 -4.35
C MET A 38 9.41 -5.50 -4.54
N VAL A 39 10.20 -5.76 -3.50
CA VAL A 39 11.61 -5.33 -3.42
C VAL A 39 12.47 -6.46 -2.89
N LEU A 40 13.68 -6.62 -3.42
CA LEU A 40 14.59 -7.67 -2.97
C LEU A 40 15.14 -7.35 -1.57
N SER A 41 15.44 -8.41 -0.82
CA SER A 41 16.16 -8.31 0.43
C SER A 41 17.44 -7.50 0.26
N LYS A 42 17.68 -6.57 1.18
CA LYS A 42 18.80 -5.61 1.21
C LYS A 42 18.77 -4.49 0.17
N ASP A 43 17.82 -4.47 -0.76
CA ASP A 43 17.62 -3.32 -1.63
C ASP A 43 16.95 -2.17 -0.87
N SER A 44 17.10 -0.96 -1.42
CA SER A 44 16.48 0.24 -0.86
C SER A 44 15.10 0.49 -1.45
N VAL A 45 14.17 1.00 -0.64
CA VAL A 45 12.85 1.44 -1.06
C VAL A 45 12.45 2.72 -0.32
N THR A 46 11.67 3.58 -0.96
CA THR A 46 11.07 4.75 -0.30
C THR A 46 9.56 4.64 -0.37
N ILE A 47 8.89 4.70 0.78
CA ILE A 47 7.44 4.87 0.85
C ILE A 47 7.14 6.36 0.83
N LEU A 48 6.25 6.79 -0.05
CA LEU A 48 5.85 8.17 -0.22
C LEU A 48 4.38 8.33 0.16
N CYS A 49 4.09 9.26 1.08
CA CYS A 49 2.74 9.74 1.30
C CYS A 49 2.54 11.09 0.60
N GLN A 50 1.58 11.18 -0.29
CA GLN A 50 1.21 12.38 -1.04
C GLN A 50 -0.06 12.96 -0.42
N GLY A 51 0.10 14.12 0.23
CA GLY A 51 -0.99 14.87 0.86
C GLY A 51 -1.36 16.11 0.05
N ILE A 52 -1.70 17.18 0.76
CA ILE A 52 -1.95 18.50 0.18
C ILE A 52 -0.78 19.45 0.48
N PRO A 53 -0.62 20.55 -0.28
CA PRO A 53 0.44 21.54 -0.04
C PRO A 53 0.39 22.18 1.36
N GLU A 54 -0.81 22.31 1.92
CA GLU A 54 -1.08 22.94 3.21
C GLU A 54 -0.96 21.98 4.40
N ALA A 55 -0.53 20.73 4.16
CA ALA A 55 -0.35 19.78 5.23
C ALA A 55 0.92 20.11 6.03
N GLU A 56 0.77 20.12 7.34
CA GLU A 56 1.79 20.52 8.31
C GLU A 56 2.70 19.33 8.65
N VAL A 57 2.07 18.18 8.85
CA VAL A 57 2.74 16.92 9.20
C VAL A 57 2.06 15.74 8.50
N CYS A 58 2.84 14.70 8.27
CA CYS A 58 2.39 13.40 7.75
C CYS A 58 2.76 12.29 8.73
N ASN A 59 1.96 11.22 8.71
CA ASN A 59 2.25 9.98 9.39
C ASN A 59 2.24 8.82 8.40
N ILE A 60 3.28 7.98 8.42
CA ILE A 60 3.31 6.69 7.72
C ILE A 60 3.37 5.59 8.78
N SER A 61 2.32 4.79 8.86
CA SER A 61 2.15 3.76 9.90
C SER A 61 2.08 2.36 9.28
N LYS A 62 2.80 1.41 9.88
CA LYS A 62 2.73 -0.02 9.54
C LYS A 62 1.66 -0.71 10.40
N VAL A 63 0.77 -1.48 9.78
CA VAL A 63 -0.24 -2.27 10.49
C VAL A 63 0.44 -3.36 11.33
N GLY A 64 0.15 -3.38 12.64
CA GLY A 64 0.65 -4.42 13.56
C GLY A 64 2.15 -4.39 13.85
N GLY A 65 2.87 -3.31 13.47
CA GLY A 65 4.28 -3.12 13.78
C GLY A 65 4.52 -2.16 14.96
N HIS A 66 5.73 -2.21 15.54
CA HIS A 66 6.24 -1.10 16.35
C HIS A 66 6.56 0.07 15.41
N GLU A 67 6.00 1.24 15.69
CA GLU A 67 6.23 2.46 14.90
C GLU A 67 7.73 2.80 14.90
N PRO A 68 8.38 2.98 13.73
CA PRO A 68 9.68 3.63 13.68
C PRO A 68 9.53 5.03 14.27
N MET A 69 10.43 5.40 15.19
CA MET A 69 10.35 6.61 16.04
C MET A 69 10.28 7.94 15.27
N ASP A 70 10.46 7.92 13.95
CA ASP A 70 10.44 9.06 13.02
C ASP A 70 9.16 9.10 12.15
N SER A 71 8.03 8.63 12.67
CA SER A 71 6.78 8.47 11.90
C SER A 71 6.07 9.79 11.59
N ILE A 72 6.37 10.86 12.33
CA ILE A 72 5.81 12.20 12.12
C ILE A 72 6.88 13.07 11.45
N LEU A 73 6.75 13.30 10.14
CA LEU A 73 7.68 14.14 9.40
C LEU A 73 7.03 15.51 9.10
N PRO A 74 7.78 16.63 9.23
CA PRO A 74 7.34 17.91 8.68
C PRO A 74 7.19 17.74 7.18
N LEU A 75 6.05 18.11 6.59
CA LEU A 75 5.82 17.90 5.16
C LEU A 75 6.59 18.96 4.36
N PRO A 76 7.73 18.65 3.72
CA PRO A 76 8.45 19.62 2.93
C PRO A 76 8.02 19.37 1.48
N LYS A 77 7.03 20.13 1.00
CA LYS A 77 6.56 20.09 -0.40
C LYS A 77 5.69 18.86 -0.73
N GLU A 78 4.48 18.81 -0.15
CA GLU A 78 3.37 17.91 -0.55
C GLU A 78 3.59 16.40 -0.33
N THR A 79 4.84 15.94 -0.18
CA THR A 79 5.20 14.52 -0.08
C THR A 79 6.08 14.25 1.13
N CYS A 80 5.76 13.15 1.82
CA CYS A 80 6.42 12.64 3.00
C CYS A 80 7.18 11.35 2.69
N PRO A 81 8.52 11.33 2.74
CA PRO A 81 9.28 10.12 2.45
C PRO A 81 9.69 9.34 3.70
N LEU A 82 9.32 8.05 3.77
CA LEU A 82 9.95 7.06 4.65
C LEU A 82 10.99 6.28 3.84
N ARG A 83 12.26 6.57 4.08
CA ARG A 83 13.39 5.91 3.40
C ARG A 83 13.78 4.66 4.15
N ILE A 84 13.83 3.54 3.44
CA ILE A 84 14.29 2.24 3.93
C ILE A 84 15.55 1.90 3.13
N PRO A 85 16.76 2.17 3.66
CA PRO A 85 18.01 1.95 2.91
C PRO A 85 18.30 0.47 2.65
N GLU A 86 17.87 -0.40 3.58
CA GLU A 86 18.06 -1.83 3.50
C GLU A 86 16.77 -2.54 3.91
N LEU A 87 16.17 -3.28 2.99
CA LEU A 87 14.94 -4.00 3.25
C LEU A 87 15.21 -5.31 4.03
N THR A 88 14.68 -5.36 5.25
CA THR A 88 14.72 -6.52 6.16
C THR A 88 13.29 -7.04 6.40
N PRO A 89 13.12 -8.26 6.95
CA PRO A 89 11.79 -8.83 7.22
C PRO A 89 10.86 -7.91 8.03
N ASP A 90 11.42 -7.13 8.96
CA ASP A 90 10.64 -6.26 9.84
C ASP A 90 9.96 -5.10 9.10
N TRP A 91 10.46 -4.73 7.92
CA TRP A 91 9.85 -3.72 7.06
C TRP A 91 8.71 -4.27 6.21
N ALA A 92 8.65 -5.58 5.96
CA ALA A 92 7.57 -6.16 5.14
C ALA A 92 6.21 -6.06 5.86
N GLY A 93 5.17 -5.62 5.17
CA GLY A 93 3.83 -5.47 5.74
C GLY A 93 2.96 -4.44 5.05
N GLN A 94 1.80 -4.21 5.64
CA GLN A 94 0.82 -3.24 5.15
C GLN A 94 1.06 -1.87 5.78
N TYR A 95 1.06 -0.83 4.95
CA TYR A 95 1.27 0.56 5.35
C TYR A 95 0.06 1.41 5.00
N HIS A 96 -0.20 2.40 5.84
CA HIS A 96 -1.15 3.49 5.58
C HIS A 96 -0.44 4.81 5.81
N CYS A 97 -0.98 5.88 5.23
CA CYS A 97 -0.57 7.22 5.59
C CYS A 97 -1.75 8.17 5.84
N SER A 98 -1.51 9.18 6.66
CA SER A 98 -2.41 10.30 6.93
C SER A 98 -1.62 11.59 7.03
N TYR A 99 -2.28 12.74 6.91
CA TYR A 99 -1.66 14.04 7.16
C TYR A 99 -2.56 14.92 8.03
N GLN A 100 -1.95 15.94 8.63
CA GLN A 100 -2.64 16.95 9.41
C GLN A 100 -2.56 18.32 8.72
N SER A 101 -3.67 19.06 8.69
CA SER A 101 -3.73 20.45 8.24
C SER A 101 -4.74 21.21 9.08
N GLY A 102 -4.38 22.41 9.57
CA GLY A 102 -5.27 23.22 10.40
C GLY A 102 -5.68 22.50 11.71
N GLY A 103 -4.82 21.64 12.24
CA GLY A 103 -5.09 20.83 13.44
C GLY A 103 -5.98 19.60 13.24
N GLN A 104 -6.50 19.34 12.02
CA GLN A 104 -7.34 18.17 11.72
C GLN A 104 -6.57 17.11 10.93
N TRP A 105 -6.82 15.83 11.21
CA TRP A 105 -6.25 14.70 10.48
C TRP A 105 -7.14 14.29 9.29
N SER A 106 -6.50 13.94 8.17
CA SER A 106 -7.16 13.31 7.04
C SER A 106 -7.64 11.89 7.40
N GLN A 107 -8.52 11.34 6.56
CA GLN A 107 -8.72 9.88 6.56
C GLN A 107 -7.40 9.16 6.18
N PRO A 108 -7.20 7.91 6.63
CA PRO A 108 -6.09 7.07 6.16
C PRO A 108 -6.17 6.80 4.66
N SER A 109 -5.02 6.71 4.01
CA SER A 109 -4.89 6.23 2.64
C SER A 109 -5.40 4.80 2.49
N ASP A 110 -5.61 4.40 1.24
CA ASP A 110 -5.68 2.98 0.89
C ASP A 110 -4.37 2.28 1.29
N PRO A 111 -4.39 0.97 1.57
CA PRO A 111 -3.21 0.26 2.04
C PRO A 111 -2.17 0.06 0.94
N LEU A 112 -0.90 0.24 1.29
CA LEU A 112 0.24 -0.19 0.50
C LEU A 112 0.82 -1.48 1.10
N GLN A 113 0.82 -2.58 0.34
CA GLN A 113 1.50 -3.82 0.75
C GLN A 113 2.95 -3.80 0.28
N LEU A 114 3.90 -3.63 1.21
CA LEU A 114 5.33 -3.78 0.94
C LEU A 114 5.72 -5.26 1.11
N VAL A 115 6.25 -5.85 0.04
CA VAL A 115 6.64 -7.27 -0.04
C VAL A 115 8.14 -7.37 -0.23
N MET A 116 8.81 -8.08 0.66
CA MET A 116 10.22 -8.42 0.51
C MET A 116 10.36 -9.79 -0.19
N THR A 117 11.17 -9.84 -1.25
CA THR A 117 11.51 -11.06 -1.99
C THR A 117 12.98 -11.43 -1.84
N GLY A 118 13.36 -12.67 -2.17
CA GLY A 118 14.78 -13.08 -2.19
C GLY A 118 15.42 -13.29 -0.81
N ALA A 119 14.63 -13.40 0.25
CA ALA A 119 15.13 -13.75 1.59
C ALA A 119 15.50 -15.24 1.75
N TYR A 120 14.97 -16.09 0.86
CA TYR A 120 15.13 -17.54 0.87
C TYR A 120 15.54 -18.04 -0.51
N ASP A 121 16.05 -19.27 -0.56
CA ASP A 121 16.33 -19.95 -1.82
C ASP A 121 15.07 -19.99 -2.71
N GLN A 122 15.25 -19.68 -3.99
CA GLN A 122 14.16 -19.62 -4.94
C GLN A 122 13.52 -21.02 -5.10
N PRO A 123 12.19 -21.14 -4.96
CA PRO A 123 11.50 -22.39 -5.25
C PRO A 123 11.51 -22.68 -6.76
N SER A 124 11.46 -23.95 -7.13
CA SER A 124 11.32 -24.37 -8.52
C SER A 124 9.83 -24.47 -8.90
N LEU A 125 9.47 -23.94 -10.06
CA LEU A 125 8.14 -24.08 -10.64
C LEU A 125 8.23 -24.99 -11.88
N SER A 126 7.41 -26.04 -11.93
CA SER A 126 7.34 -26.99 -13.04
C SER A 126 5.88 -27.22 -13.46
N SER A 127 5.66 -27.56 -14.73
CA SER A 127 4.35 -28.03 -15.18
C SER A 127 4.26 -29.55 -15.02
N MET A 128 3.19 -30.01 -14.39
CA MET A 128 2.87 -31.44 -14.30
C MET A 128 2.20 -31.96 -15.58
N THR A 129 1.65 -31.06 -16.39
CA THR A 129 0.88 -31.38 -17.61
C THR A 129 1.67 -31.15 -18.90
N GLY A 130 2.94 -30.71 -18.80
CA GLY A 130 3.78 -30.34 -19.93
C GLY A 130 3.74 -28.84 -20.26
N THR A 131 4.59 -28.39 -21.19
CA THR A 131 4.73 -26.96 -21.54
C THR A 131 3.77 -26.49 -22.63
N VAL A 132 3.17 -27.43 -23.37
CA VAL A 132 2.20 -27.16 -24.42
C VAL A 132 0.93 -27.92 -24.08
N VAL A 133 -0.16 -27.19 -23.88
CA VAL A 133 -1.45 -27.75 -23.47
C VAL A 133 -2.53 -27.23 -24.44
N ALA A 134 -3.51 -28.05 -24.79
CA ALA A 134 -4.57 -27.63 -25.70
C ALA A 134 -5.47 -26.59 -25.02
N SER A 135 -6.08 -25.70 -25.82
CA SER A 135 -7.05 -24.75 -25.26
C SER A 135 -8.25 -25.51 -24.69
N GLY A 136 -8.63 -25.19 -23.45
CA GLY A 136 -9.69 -25.89 -22.73
C GLY A 136 -9.20 -26.93 -21.71
N ASP A 137 -7.91 -27.27 -21.71
CA ASP A 137 -7.33 -28.19 -20.74
C ASP A 137 -6.96 -27.49 -19.43
N ASN A 138 -7.09 -28.23 -18.32
CA ASN A 138 -6.63 -27.78 -17.00
C ASN A 138 -5.12 -27.91 -16.89
N VAL A 139 -4.44 -26.84 -16.48
CA VAL A 139 -2.99 -26.85 -16.26
C VAL A 139 -2.71 -27.02 -14.77
N GLN A 140 -1.86 -27.98 -14.44
CA GLN A 140 -1.33 -28.16 -13.08
C GLN A 140 0.12 -27.74 -13.02
N LEU A 141 0.42 -26.82 -12.09
CA LEU A 141 1.76 -26.34 -11.83
C LEU A 141 2.20 -26.81 -10.43
N GLN A 142 3.38 -27.42 -10.36
CA GLN A 142 4.01 -27.83 -9.12
C GLN A 142 5.06 -26.79 -8.74
N CYS A 143 4.93 -26.21 -7.56
CA CYS A 143 5.98 -25.43 -6.93
C CYS A 143 6.67 -26.31 -5.89
N PHE A 144 8.00 -26.36 -5.89
CA PHE A 144 8.79 -27.16 -4.95
C PHE A 144 9.88 -26.31 -4.30
N SER A 145 10.10 -26.53 -3.00
CA SER A 145 11.12 -25.88 -2.20
C SER A 145 11.77 -26.88 -1.26
N LYS A 146 13.09 -26.76 -1.05
CA LYS A 146 13.78 -27.49 0.03
C LYS A 146 13.45 -26.91 1.41
N ILE A 147 13.07 -25.63 1.46
CA ILE A 147 12.66 -24.93 2.66
C ILE A 147 11.17 -25.13 2.89
N ARG A 148 10.79 -25.40 4.13
CA ARG A 148 9.40 -25.49 4.55
C ARG A 148 8.77 -24.10 4.62
N PHE A 149 7.73 -23.90 3.82
CA PHE A 149 6.78 -22.80 3.95
C PHE A 149 5.42 -23.34 4.35
N ASP A 150 4.55 -22.50 4.92
CA ASP A 150 3.16 -22.90 5.22
C ASP A 150 2.28 -22.76 3.97
N VAL A 151 2.51 -21.72 3.19
CA VAL A 151 1.74 -21.35 2.01
C VAL A 151 2.68 -20.95 0.88
N PHE A 152 2.33 -21.36 -0.33
CA PHE A 152 2.95 -20.89 -1.57
C PHE A 152 1.95 -20.02 -2.33
N ILE A 153 2.45 -18.96 -2.96
CA ILE A 153 1.66 -18.02 -3.77
C ILE A 153 2.18 -18.09 -5.21
N LEU A 154 1.30 -18.36 -6.15
CA LEU A 154 1.57 -18.27 -7.58
C LEU A 154 1.00 -16.95 -8.10
N ILE A 155 1.87 -16.11 -8.65
CA ILE A 155 1.51 -14.82 -9.25
C ILE A 155 1.54 -14.98 -10.77
N LYS A 156 0.42 -14.69 -11.42
CA LYS A 156 0.30 -14.63 -12.89
C LYS A 156 0.22 -13.17 -13.32
N GLU A 157 1.14 -12.76 -14.20
CA GLU A 157 1.18 -11.41 -14.77
C GLU A 157 0.74 -11.46 -16.24
N ASP A 158 -0.50 -11.05 -16.52
CA ASP A 158 -1.04 -10.93 -17.88
C ASP A 158 -0.97 -9.46 -18.34
N GLY A 159 0.23 -8.87 -18.29
CA GLY A 159 0.47 -7.45 -18.59
C GLY A 159 -0.11 -6.51 -17.53
N VAL A 160 -1.42 -6.23 -17.61
CA VAL A 160 -2.12 -5.29 -16.70
C VAL A 160 -2.81 -6.02 -15.54
N HIS A 161 -3.14 -7.30 -15.71
CA HIS A 161 -3.83 -8.09 -14.69
C HIS A 161 -2.85 -8.97 -13.91
N ILE A 162 -2.81 -8.76 -12.59
CA ILE A 162 -2.08 -9.61 -11.65
C ILE A 162 -3.09 -10.51 -10.94
N THR A 163 -2.97 -11.82 -11.12
CA THR A 163 -3.80 -12.82 -10.41
C THR A 163 -2.94 -13.61 -9.45
N GLN A 164 -3.43 -13.84 -8.24
CA GLN A 164 -2.74 -14.61 -7.20
C GLN A 164 -3.54 -15.87 -6.88
N ASN A 165 -2.86 -17.02 -6.86
CA ASN A 165 -3.42 -18.28 -6.40
C ASN A 165 -2.60 -18.78 -5.20
N LEU A 166 -3.27 -19.26 -4.15
CA LEU A 166 -2.62 -19.75 -2.94
C LEU A 166 -2.84 -21.25 -2.81
N SER A 167 -1.76 -21.96 -2.45
CA SER A 167 -1.82 -23.38 -2.13
C SER A 167 -0.99 -23.66 -0.88
N TYR A 168 -1.54 -24.53 -0.03
CA TYR A 168 -0.85 -24.97 1.17
C TYR A 168 0.30 -25.92 0.83
N SER A 169 1.32 -25.86 1.67
CA SER A 169 2.49 -26.71 1.59
C SER A 169 2.19 -28.14 2.00
N THR A 170 2.65 -29.09 1.19
CA THR A 170 2.58 -30.52 1.47
C THR A 170 4.01 -31.11 1.50
N PRO A 171 4.32 -32.03 2.44
CA PRO A 171 5.63 -32.68 2.47
C PRO A 171 5.87 -33.57 1.24
N GLU A 172 7.10 -33.60 0.76
CA GLU A 172 7.56 -34.43 -0.37
C GLU A 172 8.94 -35.04 -0.04
N ARG A 173 9.39 -36.08 -0.76
CA ARG A 173 10.58 -36.89 -0.39
C ARG A 173 11.82 -36.08 0.02
N ASN A 174 12.06 -34.92 -0.60
CA ASN A 174 13.23 -34.06 -0.35
C ASN A 174 12.88 -32.59 -0.06
N GLY A 175 11.68 -32.29 0.40
CA GLY A 175 11.26 -30.91 0.65
C GLY A 175 9.77 -30.75 0.80
N HIS A 176 9.27 -29.63 0.28
CA HIS A 176 7.88 -29.23 0.33
C HIS A 176 7.39 -28.83 -1.05
N GLN A 177 6.13 -29.11 -1.33
CA GLN A 177 5.50 -28.75 -2.59
C GLN A 177 4.12 -28.12 -2.40
N ALA A 178 3.68 -27.42 -3.44
CA ALA A 178 2.32 -26.95 -3.60
C ALA A 178 1.87 -27.18 -5.06
N ILE A 179 0.62 -27.58 -5.25
CA ILE A 179 0.04 -27.85 -6.57
C ILE A 179 -1.02 -26.78 -6.85
N PHE A 180 -0.79 -25.99 -7.89
CA PHE A 180 -1.72 -24.97 -8.36
C PHE A 180 -2.51 -25.52 -9.54
N HIS A 181 -3.83 -25.39 -9.45
CA HIS A 181 -4.76 -25.71 -10.52
C HIS A 181 -5.12 -24.40 -11.23
N MET A 182 -4.82 -24.32 -12.52
CA MET A 182 -5.14 -23.17 -13.35
C MET A 182 -6.38 -23.46 -14.17
N ASP A 183 -7.30 -22.50 -14.20
CA ASP A 183 -8.50 -22.59 -15.03
C ASP A 183 -8.14 -22.61 -16.52
N PRO A 184 -8.98 -23.26 -17.37
CA PRO A 184 -8.73 -23.35 -18.80
C PRO A 184 -8.61 -21.96 -19.44
N THR A 185 -7.58 -21.75 -20.26
CA THR A 185 -7.46 -20.53 -21.06
C THR A 185 -8.43 -20.57 -22.23
N SER A 186 -9.48 -19.74 -22.19
CA SER A 186 -10.36 -19.54 -23.36
C SER A 186 -9.65 -18.62 -24.36
N THR A 187 -9.41 -19.10 -25.59
CA THR A 187 -9.12 -18.20 -26.71
C THR A 187 -10.44 -17.66 -27.25
N GLN A 188 -10.68 -16.36 -27.15
CA GLN A 188 -11.73 -15.72 -27.90
C GLN A 188 -11.27 -15.66 -29.36
N MET A 189 -11.76 -16.58 -30.18
CA MET A 189 -11.53 -16.62 -31.61
C MET A 189 -12.36 -15.49 -32.24
N GLY A 190 -11.71 -14.36 -32.51
CA GLY A 190 -12.31 -13.27 -33.29
C GLY A 190 -12.45 -13.72 -34.74
N THR A 191 -13.69 -13.93 -35.16
CA THR A 191 -14.10 -14.08 -36.56
C THR A 191 -14.18 -12.71 -37.23
#